data_AF-A0A1I1ZVV6-F1
#
_entry.id   AF-A0A1I1ZVV6-F1
#
_cell.length_a   1.000
_cell.length_b   1.000
_cell.length_c   1.000
_cell.angle_alpha   90.00
_cell.angle_beta   90.00
_cell.angle_gamma   90.00
#
_symmetry.space_group_name_H-M   'P 1'
#
loop_
_entity.id
_entity.type
_entity.pdbx_description
1 polymer ?
#
loop_
_entity_poly.entity_id
_entity_poly.type
_entity_poly.pdbx_seq_one_letter_code
_entity_poly.pdbx_strand_id
1 'polypeptide(L)'
;MDRGPTQDMFERTCHANRDGPVGERAAVVIGVAIAGAPPGHGVGMRFDAAPGTMARATAGIEAVEVKQTVAAHAHARALAVLQLRPQEALWRRLFFYDTPGLDLHRCGVVLRARATVGEPDDSTVKIRPVDPSRVERWRGVPGFKLEADIVGTTVIRSASFTVRQGRDEIDAVARGERAVAKLFSQAQEAFLRALAPEPIELSELLSLGPVHARRWQVRHPGLPHRVCAEAWRMPDGGSLLELSIKADPAAAASASAGFSGFLAELGIAVSETPEPKTRTALSSLVAESLR
;
A
#
# COMPACT_ATOMS: atom_id res chain seq x y z
N MET A 1 -58.47 -6.73 34.71
CA MET A 1 -58.48 -7.28 36.08
C MET A 1 -58.89 -8.73 35.91
N ASP A 2 -58.10 -9.77 36.17
CA ASP A 2 -56.94 -9.93 37.04
C ASP A 2 -56.17 -11.16 36.50
N ARG A 3 -54.89 -11.00 36.14
CA ARG A 3 -53.72 -11.64 36.79
C ARG A 3 -53.66 -13.17 36.70
N GLY A 4 -52.59 -13.67 36.07
CA GLY A 4 -51.97 -14.96 36.44
C GLY A 4 -51.37 -14.89 37.87
N PRO A 5 -50.52 -15.83 38.35
CA PRO A 5 -49.49 -16.50 37.56
C PRO A 5 -49.01 -17.89 38.11
N THR A 6 -47.83 -18.30 37.61
CA THR A 6 -46.72 -19.04 38.26
C THR A 6 -46.73 -20.56 38.47
N GLN A 7 -45.87 -21.21 37.67
CA GLN A 7 -44.73 -22.09 38.02
C GLN A 7 -44.64 -22.74 39.40
N ASP A 8 -44.44 -24.06 39.40
CA ASP A 8 -43.35 -24.86 40.02
C ASP A 8 -43.82 -26.33 40.07
N MET A 9 -43.05 -27.41 40.20
CA MET A 9 -41.63 -27.75 40.30
C MET A 9 -41.58 -29.29 40.12
N PHE A 10 -40.42 -29.81 39.70
CA PHE A 10 -39.80 -31.10 40.07
C PHE A 10 -40.57 -32.43 40.10
N GLU A 11 -40.04 -33.40 39.34
CA GLU A 11 -39.83 -34.82 39.72
C GLU A 11 -39.14 -35.48 38.49
N ARG A 12 -37.96 -36.12 38.51
CA ARG A 12 -37.37 -37.19 39.33
C ARG A 12 -35.89 -37.30 38.91
N THR A 13 -34.89 -37.36 39.79
CA THR A 13 -34.45 -38.38 40.75
C THR A 13 -33.07 -38.92 40.32
N CYS A 14 -32.21 -38.97 41.32
CA CYS A 14 -30.77 -39.20 41.34
C CYS A 14 -30.35 -40.67 41.17
N HIS A 15 -29.08 -40.85 40.78
CA HIS A 15 -28.06 -41.81 41.28
C HIS A 15 -27.11 -42.18 40.13
N ALA A 16 -25.78 -42.30 40.23
CA ALA A 16 -24.78 -42.24 41.30
C ALA A 16 -23.41 -42.02 40.57
N ASN A 17 -22.58 -41.05 40.95
CA ASN A 17 -21.49 -41.12 41.93
C ASN A 17 -20.10 -41.50 41.35
N ARG A 18 -19.13 -40.57 41.50
CA ARG A 18 -17.69 -40.70 41.83
C ARG A 18 -16.67 -39.98 40.91
N ASP A 19 -16.17 -38.86 41.44
CA ASP A 19 -14.75 -38.51 41.67
C ASP A 19 -13.71 -38.55 40.52
N GLY A 20 -13.48 -37.36 39.93
CA GLY A 20 -12.18 -36.72 39.56
C GLY A 20 -11.19 -37.40 38.60
N PRO A 21 -10.17 -36.67 38.04
CA PRO A 21 -9.82 -35.27 38.26
C PRO A 21 -9.90 -34.37 37.01
N VAL A 22 -9.77 -33.08 37.32
CA VAL A 22 -9.67 -31.90 36.47
C VAL A 22 -8.51 -31.97 35.47
N GLY A 23 -8.74 -31.52 34.24
CA GLY A 23 -7.74 -30.79 33.47
C GLY A 23 -7.50 -31.24 32.04
N GLU A 24 -8.30 -30.75 31.10
CA GLU A 24 -7.78 -30.24 29.82
C GLU A 24 -8.88 -29.45 29.11
N ARG A 25 -8.69 -28.13 28.99
CA ARG A 25 -9.52 -27.31 28.11
C ARG A 25 -9.08 -27.63 26.68
N ALA A 26 -9.85 -28.47 25.99
CA ALA A 26 -9.73 -28.66 24.56
C ALA A 26 -9.96 -27.30 23.87
N ALA A 27 -8.88 -26.71 23.37
CA ALA A 27 -8.95 -25.58 22.46
C ALA A 27 -9.59 -26.08 21.15
N VAL A 28 -10.83 -25.67 20.90
CA VAL A 28 -11.47 -25.83 19.59
C VAL A 28 -10.73 -24.90 18.62
N VAL A 29 -9.74 -25.44 17.93
CA VAL A 29 -9.14 -24.81 16.76
C VAL A 29 -10.17 -24.88 15.65
N ILE A 30 -10.91 -23.78 15.43
CA ILE A 30 -11.71 -23.61 14.23
C ILE A 30 -10.72 -23.44 13.08
N GLY A 31 -10.40 -24.56 12.43
CA GLY A 31 -9.68 -24.56 11.16
C GLY A 31 -10.55 -23.89 10.11
N VAL A 32 -10.32 -22.60 9.86
CA VAL A 32 -10.82 -21.95 8.65
C VAL A 32 -10.04 -22.53 7.48
N ALA A 33 -10.67 -23.46 6.76
CA ALA A 33 -10.19 -23.93 5.48
C ALA A 33 -10.14 -22.73 4.53
N ILE A 34 -8.94 -22.22 4.28
CA ILE A 34 -8.69 -21.22 3.24
C ILE A 34 -8.87 -21.96 1.91
N ALA A 35 -10.09 -21.96 1.38
CA ALA A 35 -10.35 -22.44 0.04
C ALA A 35 -9.49 -21.62 -0.93
N GLY A 36 -8.71 -22.33 -1.75
CA GLY A 36 -7.72 -21.74 -2.64
C GLY A 36 -8.31 -20.63 -3.50
N ALA A 37 -7.74 -19.42 -3.36
CA ALA A 37 -8.03 -18.31 -4.25
C ALA A 37 -7.68 -18.70 -5.69
N PRO A 38 -8.55 -18.42 -6.68
CA PRO A 38 -8.23 -18.68 -8.08
C PRO A 38 -7.05 -17.77 -8.53
N PRO A 39 -6.18 -18.25 -9.44
CA PRO A 39 -5.09 -17.41 -9.94
C PRO A 39 -5.67 -16.39 -10.92
N GLY A 40 -5.58 -15.11 -10.60
CA GLY A 40 -6.03 -14.08 -11.52
C GLY A 40 -5.81 -12.64 -11.08
N HIS A 41 -5.19 -11.88 -11.99
CA HIS A 41 -5.36 -10.43 -12.19
C HIS A 41 -4.45 -9.49 -11.39
N GLY A 42 -3.17 -9.57 -11.75
CA GLY A 42 -2.17 -8.53 -11.45
C GLY A 42 -0.86 -8.77 -12.18
N VAL A 43 -0.88 -9.32 -13.40
CA VAL A 43 0.36 -9.58 -14.13
C VAL A 43 0.77 -8.28 -14.83
N GLY A 44 1.56 -7.46 -14.14
CA GLY A 44 2.37 -6.44 -14.81
C GLY A 44 3.13 -7.10 -15.96
N MET A 45 3.33 -6.37 -17.07
CA MET A 45 4.04 -6.97 -18.19
C MET A 45 5.48 -7.29 -17.72
N ARG A 46 5.80 -8.59 -17.71
CA ARG A 46 7.16 -9.07 -17.52
C ARG A 46 7.93 -8.83 -18.81
N PHE A 47 9.13 -8.30 -18.68
CA PHE A 47 9.99 -8.07 -19.82
C PHE A 47 11.36 -8.65 -19.59
N ASP A 48 11.91 -9.25 -20.63
CA ASP A 48 13.36 -9.37 -20.75
C ASP A 48 13.93 -7.96 -20.97
N ALA A 49 15.15 -7.69 -20.50
CA ALA A 49 15.82 -6.39 -20.56
C ALA A 49 16.10 -5.87 -22.00
N ALA A 50 15.45 -6.44 -23.02
CA ALA A 50 15.50 -6.00 -24.39
C ALA A 50 14.79 -4.62 -24.55
N PRO A 51 15.44 -3.62 -25.17
CA PRO A 51 14.91 -2.25 -25.30
C PRO A 51 13.52 -2.12 -25.95
N GLY A 52 13.20 -2.98 -26.93
CA GLY A 52 11.93 -2.92 -27.67
C GLY A 52 10.69 -3.25 -26.82
N THR A 53 10.87 -4.05 -25.76
CA THR A 53 9.80 -4.43 -24.85
C THR A 53 9.50 -3.34 -23.83
N MET A 54 10.53 -2.62 -23.36
CA MET A 54 10.36 -1.46 -22.48
C MET A 54 9.62 -0.31 -23.16
N ALA A 55 9.94 0.01 -24.42
CA ALA A 55 9.27 1.08 -25.16
C ALA A 55 7.76 0.83 -25.32
N ARG A 56 7.36 -0.42 -25.58
CA ARG A 56 5.94 -0.81 -25.60
C ARG A 56 5.32 -0.68 -24.21
N ALA A 57 6.03 -1.10 -23.16
CA ALA A 57 5.58 -1.01 -21.78
C ALA A 57 5.28 0.42 -21.33
N THR A 58 6.10 1.37 -21.76
CA THR A 58 6.02 2.78 -21.36
C THR A 58 5.28 3.65 -22.40
N ALA A 59 4.75 3.06 -23.47
CA ALA A 59 3.95 3.79 -24.44
C ALA A 59 2.73 4.46 -23.79
N GLY A 60 2.53 5.74 -24.10
CA GLY A 60 1.37 6.53 -23.66
C GLY A 60 1.40 6.98 -22.20
N ILE A 61 2.46 6.70 -21.43
CA ILE A 61 2.63 7.26 -20.08
C ILE A 61 3.44 8.57 -20.10
N GLU A 62 3.33 9.38 -19.05
CA GLU A 62 3.95 10.71 -18.97
C GLU A 62 5.31 10.69 -18.28
N ALA A 63 5.50 9.76 -17.33
CA ALA A 63 6.77 9.57 -16.64
C ALA A 63 6.96 8.11 -16.24
N VAL A 64 8.23 7.74 -16.06
CA VAL A 64 8.64 6.44 -15.52
C VAL A 64 9.29 6.64 -14.17
N GLU A 65 8.91 5.82 -13.20
CA GLU A 65 9.60 5.73 -11.91
C GLU A 65 10.27 4.35 -11.79
N VAL A 66 11.60 4.32 -11.74
CA VAL A 66 12.37 3.09 -11.49
C VAL A 66 12.54 2.94 -9.99
N LYS A 67 12.16 1.78 -9.46
CA LYS A 67 12.14 1.48 -8.02
C LYS A 67 12.98 0.26 -7.70
N GLN A 68 13.74 0.37 -6.63
CA GLN A 68 14.51 -0.72 -6.04
C GLN A 68 14.28 -0.76 -4.53
N THR A 69 13.86 -1.91 -4.02
CA THR A 69 13.75 -2.15 -2.58
C THR A 69 15.12 -2.58 -2.05
N VAL A 70 15.64 -1.86 -1.07
CA VAL A 70 16.92 -2.19 -0.42
C VAL A 70 16.73 -3.39 0.50
N ALA A 71 17.62 -4.37 0.40
CA ALA A 71 17.63 -5.53 1.30
C ALA A 71 17.79 -5.09 2.76
N ALA A 72 17.09 -5.73 3.70
CA ALA A 72 17.06 -5.30 5.10
C ALA A 72 18.46 -5.12 5.73
N HIS A 73 19.36 -6.06 5.46
CA HIS A 73 20.75 -6.00 5.95
C HIS A 73 21.57 -4.84 5.37
N ALA A 74 21.16 -4.28 4.23
CA ALA A 74 21.84 -3.18 3.54
C ALA A 74 21.24 -1.79 3.86
N HIS A 75 20.19 -1.69 4.70
CA HIS A 75 19.56 -0.41 5.04
C HIS A 75 20.58 0.58 5.63
N ALA A 76 21.37 0.15 6.61
CA ALA A 76 22.38 0.99 7.27
C ALA A 76 23.44 1.51 6.27
N ARG A 77 23.87 0.65 5.34
CA ARG A 77 24.80 1.02 4.26
C ARG A 77 24.18 2.09 3.37
N ALA A 78 22.96 1.87 2.89
CA ALA A 78 22.25 2.82 2.02
C ALA A 78 22.07 4.20 2.69
N LEU A 79 21.66 4.23 3.96
CA LEU A 79 21.54 5.45 4.75
C LEU A 79 22.89 6.20 4.84
N ALA A 80 23.99 5.47 5.07
CA ALA A 80 25.32 6.06 5.23
C ALA A 80 25.88 6.61 3.90
N VAL A 81 25.89 5.81 2.83
CA VAL A 81 26.53 6.19 1.56
C VAL A 81 25.76 7.27 0.80
N LEU A 82 24.42 7.27 0.91
CA LEU A 82 23.58 8.32 0.34
C LEU A 82 23.40 9.51 1.28
N GLN A 83 24.02 9.48 2.46
CA GLN A 83 23.96 10.54 3.48
C GLN A 83 22.52 10.92 3.84
N LEU A 84 21.65 9.93 4.04
CA LEU A 84 20.23 10.10 4.35
C LEU A 84 20.03 10.52 5.82
N ARG A 85 20.29 11.79 6.11
CA ARG A 85 20.28 12.32 7.47
C ARG A 85 18.84 12.51 7.98
N PRO A 86 18.48 12.00 9.18
CA PRO A 86 17.11 12.10 9.70
C PRO A 86 16.53 13.51 9.77
N GLN A 87 17.37 14.51 10.06
CA GLN A 87 16.97 15.92 10.14
C GLN A 87 16.62 16.55 8.77
N GLU A 88 17.05 15.91 7.68
CA GLU A 88 16.73 16.34 6.31
C GLU A 88 15.56 15.55 5.71
N ALA A 89 15.03 14.61 6.49
CA ALA A 89 13.89 13.82 6.06
C ALA A 89 12.62 14.66 6.11
N LEU A 90 11.81 14.54 5.07
CA LEU A 90 10.41 14.89 5.13
C LEU A 90 9.65 13.77 5.86
N TRP A 91 9.06 14.11 7.01
CA TRP A 91 8.35 13.17 7.86
C TRP A 91 6.88 13.05 7.45
N ARG A 92 6.39 11.82 7.41
CA ARG A 92 5.04 11.50 6.92
C ARG A 92 4.37 10.44 7.78
N ARG A 93 3.05 10.55 7.91
CA ARG A 93 2.16 9.44 8.32
C ARG A 93 1.30 9.06 7.13
N LEU A 94 1.26 7.78 6.80
CA LEU A 94 0.46 7.25 5.71
C LEU A 94 -0.66 6.39 6.28
N PHE A 95 -1.88 6.64 5.81
CA PHE A 95 -3.06 5.86 6.09
C PHE A 95 -3.57 5.27 4.79
N PHE A 96 -3.94 4.01 4.80
CA PHE A 96 -4.58 3.31 3.69
C PHE A 96 -6.05 3.06 4.02
N TYR A 97 -6.88 2.96 2.98
CA TYR A 97 -8.29 2.67 3.14
C TYR A 97 -8.66 1.48 2.28
N ASP A 98 -9.11 0.42 2.93
CA ASP A 98 -9.44 -0.85 2.30
C ASP A 98 -10.46 -1.60 3.16
N THR A 99 -11.02 -2.69 2.65
CA THR A 99 -11.85 -3.60 3.44
C THR A 99 -10.95 -4.42 4.39
N PRO A 100 -11.52 -5.08 5.42
CA PRO A 100 -10.75 -6.05 6.24
C PRO A 100 -10.09 -7.14 5.38
N GLY A 101 -10.74 -7.46 4.26
CA GLY A 101 -10.24 -8.41 3.29
C GLY A 101 -9.06 -7.90 2.48
N LEU A 102 -8.83 -6.59 2.32
CA LEU A 102 -7.96 -5.99 1.29
C LEU A 102 -8.50 -6.16 -0.15
N ASP A 103 -9.81 -6.02 -0.33
CA ASP A 103 -10.48 -6.17 -1.63
C ASP A 103 -10.00 -5.16 -2.66
N LEU A 104 -9.82 -3.89 -2.27
CA LEU A 104 -9.36 -2.84 -3.18
C LEU A 104 -7.94 -3.13 -3.64
N HIS A 105 -7.03 -3.47 -2.71
CA HIS A 105 -5.67 -3.83 -3.06
C HIS A 105 -5.61 -5.02 -4.02
N ARG A 106 -6.44 -6.07 -3.79
CA ARG A 106 -6.51 -7.25 -4.66
C ARG A 106 -6.93 -6.91 -6.07
N CYS A 107 -7.86 -5.97 -6.26
CA CYS A 107 -8.31 -5.54 -7.58
C CYS A 107 -7.47 -4.37 -8.15
N GLY A 108 -6.33 -4.05 -7.54
CA GLY A 108 -5.40 -3.07 -8.09
C GLY A 108 -5.74 -1.61 -7.77
N VAL A 109 -6.64 -1.36 -6.82
CA VAL A 109 -7.01 -0.04 -6.32
C VAL A 109 -6.26 0.23 -5.02
N VAL A 110 -5.74 1.44 -4.87
CA VAL A 110 -5.12 1.90 -3.62
C VAL A 110 -5.70 3.26 -3.26
N LEU A 111 -6.36 3.30 -2.10
CA LEU A 111 -6.79 4.54 -1.46
C LEU A 111 -5.84 4.84 -0.32
N ARG A 112 -5.31 6.06 -0.31
CA ARG A 112 -4.31 6.46 0.69
C ARG A 112 -4.42 7.93 1.04
N ALA A 113 -4.26 8.27 2.30
CA ALA A 113 -3.99 9.63 2.74
C ALA A 113 -2.58 9.74 3.31
N ARG A 114 -1.98 10.93 3.18
CA ARG A 114 -0.65 11.25 3.69
C ARG A 114 -0.71 12.55 4.46
N ALA A 115 -0.39 12.48 5.74
CA ALA A 115 -0.10 13.65 6.53
C ALA A 115 1.41 13.95 6.45
N THR A 116 1.79 15.17 6.09
CA THR A 116 3.20 15.53 5.85
C THR A 116 3.62 16.70 6.71
N VAL A 117 4.71 16.55 7.46
CA VAL A 117 5.21 17.64 8.31
C VAL A 117 5.78 18.75 7.43
N GLY A 118 5.23 19.95 7.56
CA GLY A 118 5.71 21.15 6.84
C GLY A 118 5.24 21.27 5.38
N GLU A 119 4.44 20.33 4.88
CA GLU A 119 3.80 20.40 3.56
C GLU A 119 2.30 20.13 3.70
N PRO A 120 1.46 20.50 2.71
CA PRO A 120 0.05 20.14 2.72
C PRO A 120 -0.17 18.63 2.74
N ASP A 121 -1.17 18.21 3.50
CA ASP A 121 -1.68 16.85 3.50
C ASP A 121 -2.37 16.52 2.17
N ASP A 122 -2.45 15.23 1.83
CA ASP A 122 -3.11 14.79 0.60
C ASP A 122 -3.84 13.45 0.73
N SER A 123 -4.87 13.26 -0.09
CA SER A 123 -5.48 11.96 -0.36
C SER A 123 -5.24 11.58 -1.82
N THR A 124 -5.06 10.29 -2.08
CA THR A 124 -4.73 9.75 -3.40
C THR A 124 -5.59 8.53 -3.69
N VAL A 125 -6.19 8.51 -4.88
CA VAL A 125 -6.67 7.28 -5.52
C VAL A 125 -5.60 6.83 -6.51
N LYS A 126 -5.18 5.56 -6.48
CA LYS A 126 -4.27 4.98 -7.47
C LYS A 126 -4.86 3.68 -8.04
N ILE A 127 -4.87 3.55 -9.36
CA ILE A 127 -5.33 2.38 -10.11
C ILE A 127 -4.13 1.76 -10.82
N ARG A 128 -3.93 0.44 -10.65
CA ARG A 128 -2.86 -0.33 -11.29
C ARG A 128 -3.25 -1.81 -11.49
N PRO A 129 -3.02 -2.41 -12.67
CA PRO A 129 -2.59 -1.76 -13.89
C PRO A 129 -3.69 -0.84 -14.45
N VAL A 130 -3.31 0.10 -15.32
CA VAL A 130 -4.27 0.93 -16.06
C VAL A 130 -3.96 0.90 -17.55
N ASP A 131 -5.01 0.94 -18.36
CA ASP A 131 -4.91 1.21 -19.80
C ASP A 131 -4.86 2.74 -20.02
N PRO A 132 -3.77 3.30 -20.61
CA PRO A 132 -3.67 4.72 -20.91
C PRO A 132 -4.85 5.30 -21.70
N SER A 133 -5.47 4.52 -22.59
CA SER A 133 -6.59 4.99 -23.41
C SER A 133 -7.85 5.26 -22.58
N ARG A 134 -8.02 4.54 -21.47
CA ARG A 134 -9.18 4.69 -20.58
C ARG A 134 -9.13 5.94 -19.73
N VAL A 135 -7.98 6.63 -19.67
CA VAL A 135 -7.77 7.76 -18.76
C VAL A 135 -7.58 9.11 -19.45
N GLU A 136 -7.82 9.19 -20.76
CA GLU A 136 -7.56 10.39 -21.56
C GLU A 136 -8.26 11.64 -20.99
N ARG A 137 -9.50 11.50 -20.52
CA ARG A 137 -10.30 12.61 -19.97
C ARG A 137 -9.73 13.23 -18.69
N TRP A 138 -8.80 12.57 -17.99
CA TRP A 138 -8.17 13.11 -16.78
C TRP A 138 -6.79 13.71 -17.04
N ARG A 139 -6.23 13.55 -18.26
CA ARG A 139 -4.95 14.18 -18.58
C ARG A 139 -5.04 15.70 -18.44
N GLY A 140 -4.00 16.29 -17.88
CA GLY A 140 -3.95 17.73 -17.59
C GLY A 140 -4.82 18.19 -16.42
N VAL A 141 -5.67 17.33 -15.83
CA VAL A 141 -6.41 17.68 -14.61
C VAL A 141 -5.42 17.81 -13.45
N PRO A 142 -5.45 18.93 -12.69
CA PRO A 142 -4.54 19.11 -11.56
C PRO A 142 -4.61 17.94 -10.57
N GLY A 143 -3.45 17.38 -10.23
CA GLY A 143 -3.34 16.25 -9.31
C GLY A 143 -3.46 14.87 -9.95
N PHE A 144 -3.89 14.78 -11.22
CA PHE A 144 -3.83 13.55 -12.00
C PHE A 144 -2.40 13.27 -12.50
N LYS A 145 -2.01 11.99 -12.54
CA LYS A 145 -0.75 11.52 -13.12
C LYS A 145 -0.94 10.15 -13.75
N LEU A 146 -0.36 9.97 -14.93
CA LEU A 146 -0.22 8.66 -15.58
C LEU A 146 1.26 8.28 -15.70
N GLU A 147 1.68 7.29 -14.91
CA GLU A 147 3.10 6.89 -14.79
C GLU A 147 3.26 5.38 -15.02
N ALA A 148 4.48 4.94 -15.33
CA ALA A 148 4.86 3.53 -15.23
C ALA A 148 5.87 3.32 -14.11
N ASP A 149 5.58 2.38 -13.23
CA ASP A 149 6.48 1.90 -12.19
C ASP A 149 7.31 0.73 -12.75
N ILE A 150 8.63 0.85 -12.72
CA ILE A 150 9.56 -0.26 -13.03
C ILE A 150 10.06 -0.82 -11.71
N VAL A 151 9.76 -2.08 -11.44
CA VAL A 151 10.21 -2.82 -10.25
C VAL A 151 10.89 -4.10 -10.73
N GLY A 152 12.21 -4.19 -10.57
CA GLY A 152 13.00 -5.25 -11.19
C GLY A 152 12.76 -5.29 -12.71
N THR A 153 12.29 -6.43 -13.21
CA THR A 153 11.97 -6.65 -14.64
C THR A 153 10.50 -6.42 -14.99
N THR A 154 9.69 -5.94 -14.04
CA THR A 154 8.24 -5.73 -14.23
C THR A 154 7.94 -4.26 -14.43
N VAL A 155 7.14 -3.94 -15.44
CA VAL A 155 6.61 -2.59 -15.66
C VAL A 155 5.11 -2.58 -15.41
N ILE A 156 4.66 -1.67 -14.56
CA ILE A 156 3.24 -1.53 -14.19
C ILE A 156 2.82 -0.09 -14.48
N ARG A 157 1.90 0.08 -15.42
CA ARG A 157 1.25 1.37 -15.65
C ARG A 157 0.29 1.66 -14.52
N SER A 158 0.27 2.90 -14.06
CA SER A 158 -0.63 3.33 -13.01
C SER A 158 -1.13 4.74 -13.24
N ALA A 159 -2.40 4.94 -12.95
CA ALA A 159 -3.00 6.27 -12.91
C ALA A 159 -3.24 6.63 -11.45
N SER A 160 -2.91 7.85 -11.07
CA SER A 160 -3.18 8.36 -9.72
C SER A 160 -3.84 9.73 -9.77
N PHE A 161 -4.76 9.98 -8.84
CA PHE A 161 -5.42 11.26 -8.68
C PHE A 161 -5.28 11.69 -7.22
N THR A 162 -4.44 12.71 -7.01
CA THR A 162 -4.11 13.27 -5.70
C THR A 162 -4.80 14.61 -5.51
N VAL A 163 -5.44 14.82 -4.36
CA VAL A 163 -5.99 16.11 -3.95
C VAL A 163 -5.42 16.51 -2.60
N ARG A 164 -5.33 17.82 -2.36
CA ARG A 164 -4.89 18.35 -1.06
C ARG A 164 -6.01 18.21 -0.04
N GLN A 165 -5.63 17.88 1.19
CA GLN A 165 -6.54 17.88 2.34
C GLN A 165 -6.35 19.14 3.17
N GLY A 166 -7.42 19.51 3.87
CA GLY A 166 -7.36 20.49 4.93
C GLY A 166 -6.57 19.98 6.12
N ARG A 167 -6.14 20.91 6.98
CA ARG A 167 -5.50 20.58 8.25
C ARG A 167 -6.41 19.67 9.08
N ASP A 168 -5.82 18.67 9.73
CA ASP A 168 -6.45 17.74 10.67
C ASP A 168 -7.55 16.83 10.08
N GLU A 169 -7.87 16.91 8.78
CA GLU A 169 -8.91 16.06 8.18
C GLU A 169 -8.53 14.58 8.19
N ILE A 170 -7.27 14.27 7.90
CA ILE A 170 -6.74 12.91 7.94
C ILE A 170 -6.76 12.39 9.38
N ASP A 171 -6.36 13.20 10.34
CA ASP A 171 -6.32 12.83 11.75
C ASP A 171 -7.74 12.60 12.32
N ALA A 172 -8.73 13.39 11.89
CA ALA A 172 -10.13 13.17 12.24
C ALA A 172 -10.67 11.84 11.69
N VAL A 173 -10.30 11.44 10.46
CA VAL A 173 -10.65 10.12 9.93
C VAL A 173 -9.93 9.01 10.69
N ALA A 174 -8.65 9.19 11.01
CA ALA A 174 -7.89 8.22 11.79
C ALA A 174 -8.48 8.00 13.20
N ARG A 175 -9.09 9.01 13.81
CA ARG A 175 -9.81 8.91 15.10
C ARG A 175 -11.26 8.45 14.98
N GLY A 176 -11.77 8.22 13.77
CA GLY A 176 -13.17 7.84 13.55
C GLY A 176 -14.18 8.99 13.71
N GLU A 177 -13.72 10.23 13.84
CA GLU A 177 -14.55 11.43 14.00
C GLU A 177 -15.09 11.94 12.66
N ARG A 178 -14.52 11.48 11.55
CA ARG A 178 -14.90 11.84 10.18
C ARG A 178 -14.96 10.59 9.31
N ALA A 179 -15.95 10.52 8.43
CA ALA A 179 -16.08 9.41 7.49
C ALA A 179 -14.95 9.41 6.45
N VAL A 180 -14.43 8.22 6.10
CA VAL A 180 -13.39 8.01 5.08
C VAL A 180 -13.75 8.67 3.75
N ALA A 181 -15.01 8.54 3.31
CA ALA A 181 -15.51 9.14 2.07
C ALA A 181 -15.22 10.65 1.98
N LYS A 182 -15.15 11.36 3.11
CA LYS A 182 -14.90 12.81 3.14
C LYS A 182 -13.45 13.20 2.85
N LEU A 183 -12.54 12.25 2.64
CA LEU A 183 -11.18 12.50 2.15
C LEU A 183 -11.09 12.46 0.63
N PHE A 184 -12.09 11.91 -0.06
CA PHE A 184 -12.07 11.76 -1.50
C PHE A 184 -13.00 12.78 -2.14
N SER A 185 -12.45 13.57 -3.06
CA SER A 185 -13.24 14.56 -3.80
C SER A 185 -14.21 13.88 -4.77
N GLN A 186 -15.26 14.60 -5.19
CA GLN A 186 -16.19 14.11 -6.22
C GLN A 186 -15.47 13.70 -7.52
N ALA A 187 -14.37 14.38 -7.86
CA ALA A 187 -13.55 14.03 -9.02
C ALA A 187 -12.80 12.70 -8.83
N GLN A 188 -12.29 12.44 -7.63
CA GLN A 188 -11.68 11.15 -7.27
C GLN A 188 -12.71 10.03 -7.22
N GLU A 189 -13.91 10.27 -6.71
CA GLU A 189 -15.00 9.29 -6.77
C GLU A 189 -15.43 8.97 -8.20
N ALA A 190 -15.53 9.99 -9.07
CA ALA A 190 -15.81 9.78 -10.49
C ALA A 190 -14.68 9.03 -11.21
N PHE A 191 -13.43 9.24 -10.75
CA PHE A 191 -12.26 8.47 -11.19
C PHE A 191 -12.35 7.00 -10.77
N LEU A 192 -12.71 6.73 -9.51
CA LEU A 192 -12.95 5.38 -8.99
C LEU A 192 -14.07 4.68 -9.76
N ARG A 193 -15.28 5.27 -9.83
CA ARG A 193 -16.44 4.67 -10.50
C ARG A 193 -16.20 4.28 -11.95
N ALA A 194 -15.27 4.97 -12.63
CA ALA A 194 -15.00 4.73 -14.04
C ALA A 194 -13.91 3.70 -14.31
N LEU A 195 -13.03 3.44 -13.34
CA LEU A 195 -11.81 2.65 -13.55
C LEU A 195 -11.66 1.48 -12.58
N ALA A 196 -12.31 1.52 -11.41
CA ALA A 196 -12.33 0.41 -10.49
C ALA A 196 -12.95 -0.82 -11.18
N PRO A 197 -12.37 -2.02 -11.03
CA PRO A 197 -12.93 -3.24 -11.61
C PRO A 197 -14.30 -3.58 -11.04
N GLU A 198 -14.53 -3.23 -9.77
CA GLU A 198 -15.76 -3.47 -9.02
C GLU A 198 -16.25 -2.17 -8.36
N PRO A 199 -17.56 -2.03 -8.05
CA PRO A 199 -18.07 -0.93 -7.24
C PRO A 199 -17.38 -0.87 -5.85
N ILE A 200 -17.12 0.34 -5.36
CA ILE A 200 -16.44 0.58 -4.08
C ILE A 200 -17.32 1.46 -3.21
N GLU A 201 -17.77 0.93 -2.08
CA GLU A 201 -18.49 1.66 -1.05
C GLU A 201 -17.51 2.26 -0.04
N LEU A 202 -17.22 3.56 -0.18
CA LEU A 202 -16.24 4.26 0.67
C LEU A 202 -16.61 4.26 2.17
N SER A 203 -17.89 4.05 2.50
CA SER A 203 -18.37 3.95 3.88
C SER A 203 -18.01 2.64 4.58
N GLU A 204 -17.66 1.59 3.83
CA GLU A 204 -17.33 0.28 4.37
C GLU A 204 -15.82 0.08 4.59
N LEU A 205 -15.02 1.09 4.25
CA LEU A 205 -13.57 1.00 4.32
C LEU A 205 -13.05 1.30 5.73
N LEU A 206 -12.06 0.50 6.16
CA LEU A 206 -11.30 0.73 7.37
C LEU A 206 -10.24 1.81 7.16
N SER A 207 -9.89 2.52 8.22
CA SER A 207 -8.67 3.34 8.28
C SER A 207 -7.51 2.49 8.77
N LEU A 208 -6.57 2.16 7.88
CA LEU A 208 -5.40 1.32 8.15
C LEU A 208 -4.15 2.20 8.28
N GLY A 209 -3.61 2.34 9.49
CA GLY A 209 -2.43 3.18 9.72
C GLY A 209 -2.29 3.65 11.17
N PRO A 210 -1.30 4.53 11.45
CA PRO A 210 -0.35 5.07 10.48
C PRO A 210 0.85 4.16 10.21
N VAL A 211 1.30 4.15 8.96
CA VAL A 211 2.70 3.84 8.62
C VAL A 211 3.52 5.11 8.75
N HIS A 212 4.60 5.06 9.51
CA HIS A 212 5.52 6.19 9.63
C HIS A 212 6.54 6.14 8.50
N ALA A 213 6.68 7.22 7.74
CA ALA A 213 7.68 7.29 6.68
C ALA A 213 8.57 8.51 6.80
N ARG A 214 9.80 8.33 6.32
CA ARG A 214 10.79 9.38 6.11
C ARG A 214 11.15 9.38 4.64
N ARG A 215 11.14 10.56 4.02
CA ARG A 215 11.50 10.72 2.61
C ARG A 215 12.65 11.70 2.44
N TRP A 216 13.60 11.35 1.60
CA TRP A 216 14.71 12.21 1.17
C TRP A 216 14.70 12.38 -0.34
N GLN A 217 15.33 13.47 -0.78
CA GLN A 217 15.55 13.79 -2.18
C GLN A 217 17.00 14.17 -2.40
N VAL A 218 17.82 13.22 -2.85
CA VAL A 218 19.28 13.32 -2.89
C VAL A 218 19.78 13.46 -4.32
N ARG A 219 20.79 14.32 -4.52
CA ARG A 219 21.59 14.34 -5.75
C ARG A 219 22.93 13.69 -5.45
N HIS A 220 23.39 12.82 -6.33
CA HIS A 220 24.69 12.17 -6.23
C HIS A 220 25.45 12.36 -7.54
N PRO A 221 26.75 12.71 -7.54
CA PRO A 221 27.50 13.00 -8.77
C PRO A 221 27.60 11.80 -9.72
N GLY A 222 27.56 10.58 -9.19
CA GLY A 222 27.56 9.34 -9.97
C GLY A 222 26.23 8.97 -10.65
N LEU A 223 25.18 9.79 -10.52
CA LEU A 223 23.89 9.52 -11.16
C LEU A 223 23.24 10.83 -11.66
N PRO A 224 22.86 10.93 -12.94
CA PRO A 224 22.24 12.16 -13.47
C PRO A 224 20.86 12.42 -12.86
N HIS A 225 20.19 11.37 -12.39
CA HIS A 225 18.87 11.45 -11.78
C HIS A 225 18.96 11.78 -10.29
N ARG A 226 17.98 12.54 -9.81
CA ARG A 226 17.76 12.71 -8.37
C ARG A 226 17.18 11.42 -7.79
N VAL A 227 17.76 10.93 -6.71
CA VAL A 227 17.30 9.75 -5.98
C VAL A 227 16.28 10.16 -4.93
N CYS A 228 15.09 9.60 -4.99
CA CYS A 228 14.12 9.63 -3.91
C CYS A 228 14.34 8.40 -3.03
N ALA A 229 14.65 8.61 -1.75
CA ALA A 229 14.70 7.52 -0.78
C ALA A 229 13.48 7.63 0.13
N GLU A 230 12.78 6.53 0.37
CA GLU A 230 11.63 6.48 1.27
C GLU A 230 11.76 5.29 2.22
N ALA A 231 11.90 5.57 3.52
CA ALA A 231 11.97 4.56 4.56
C ALA A 231 10.64 4.49 5.31
N TRP A 232 10.02 3.32 5.36
CA TRP A 232 8.75 3.07 6.07
C TRP A 232 9.03 2.25 7.33
N ARG A 233 8.29 2.55 8.39
CA ARG A 233 8.21 1.79 9.63
C ARG A 233 6.76 1.40 9.87
N MET A 234 6.55 0.11 9.97
CA MET A 234 5.25 -0.53 10.17
C MET A 234 4.96 -0.64 11.68
N PRO A 235 3.68 -0.76 12.09
CA PRO A 235 3.34 -0.86 13.51
C PRO A 235 3.93 -2.10 14.21
N ASP A 236 4.07 -3.21 13.49
CA ASP A 236 4.67 -4.46 13.97
C ASP A 236 6.21 -4.40 14.14
N GLY A 237 6.82 -3.22 13.94
CA GLY A 237 8.26 -3.03 14.00
C GLY A 237 9.01 -3.32 12.69
N GLY A 238 8.32 -3.86 11.67
CA GLY A 238 8.86 -4.06 10.34
C GLY A 238 9.33 -2.76 9.69
N SER A 239 10.32 -2.85 8.81
CA SER A 239 10.85 -1.70 8.09
C SER A 239 11.10 -2.01 6.60
N LEU A 240 10.98 -0.98 5.78
CA LEU A 240 11.23 -1.04 4.34
C LEU A 240 11.99 0.22 3.92
N LEU A 241 12.95 0.07 3.01
CA LEU A 241 13.64 1.18 2.38
C LEU A 241 13.54 1.01 0.86
N GLU A 242 12.86 1.95 0.20
CA GLU A 242 12.76 2.02 -1.26
C GLU A 242 13.61 3.18 -1.77
N LEU A 243 14.37 2.93 -2.83
CA LEU A 243 15.06 3.96 -3.60
C LEU A 243 14.41 4.04 -4.98
N SER A 244 14.16 5.25 -5.45
CA SER A 244 13.61 5.46 -6.79
C SER A 244 14.23 6.64 -7.52
N ILE A 245 14.14 6.57 -8.84
CA ILE A 245 14.43 7.70 -9.74
C ILE A 245 13.29 7.91 -10.72
N LYS A 246 13.12 9.14 -11.18
CA LYS A 246 12.21 9.45 -12.30
C LYS A 246 12.98 9.67 -13.58
N ALA A 247 12.44 9.17 -14.67
CA ALA A 247 13.00 9.29 -16.01
C ALA A 247 11.90 9.48 -17.05
N ASP A 248 12.29 10.06 -18.18
CA ASP A 248 11.44 10.13 -19.36
C ASP A 248 11.18 8.72 -19.92
N PRO A 249 10.01 8.48 -20.55
CA PRO A 249 9.66 7.16 -21.07
C PRO A 249 10.66 6.62 -22.10
N ALA A 250 11.22 7.52 -22.91
CA ALA A 250 12.25 7.20 -23.91
C ALA A 250 13.59 6.80 -23.28
N ALA A 251 13.88 7.27 -22.06
CA ALA A 251 15.10 6.96 -21.31
C ALA A 251 14.91 5.82 -20.29
N ALA A 252 13.73 5.17 -20.25
CA ALA A 252 13.38 4.21 -19.21
C ALA A 252 14.39 3.05 -19.07
N ALA A 253 14.82 2.47 -20.20
CA ALA A 253 15.75 1.35 -20.21
C ALA A 253 17.15 1.75 -19.70
N SER A 254 17.69 2.87 -20.20
CA SER A 254 19.02 3.37 -19.78
C SER A 254 19.00 3.86 -18.33
N ALA A 255 17.94 4.54 -17.89
CA ALA A 255 17.77 4.96 -16.52
C ALA A 255 17.69 3.77 -15.56
N SER A 256 16.97 2.71 -15.93
CA SER A 256 16.85 1.49 -15.11
C SER A 256 18.20 0.77 -14.97
N ALA A 257 18.93 0.58 -16.07
CA ALA A 257 20.26 -0.03 -16.05
C ALA A 257 21.26 0.83 -15.27
N GLY A 258 21.31 2.14 -15.54
CA GLY A 258 22.19 3.08 -14.86
C GLY A 258 21.92 3.17 -13.36
N PHE A 259 20.65 3.16 -12.94
CA PHE A 259 20.31 3.16 -11.53
C PHE A 259 20.73 1.86 -10.82
N SER A 260 20.53 0.71 -11.46
CA SER A 260 20.94 -0.57 -10.89
C SER A 260 22.46 -0.68 -10.78
N GLY A 261 23.20 -0.25 -11.80
CA GLY A 261 24.66 -0.17 -11.76
C GLY A 261 25.17 0.78 -10.67
N PHE A 262 24.56 1.96 -10.56
CA PHE A 262 24.89 2.92 -9.50
C PHE A 262 24.71 2.35 -8.08
N LEU A 263 23.61 1.64 -7.81
CA LEU A 263 23.41 1.01 -6.50
C LEU A 263 24.44 -0.09 -6.23
N ALA A 264 24.80 -0.87 -7.24
CA ALA A 264 25.82 -1.90 -7.14
C ALA A 264 27.22 -1.31 -6.84
N GLU A 265 27.60 -0.22 -7.52
CA GLU A 265 28.86 0.50 -7.27
C GLU A 265 28.97 1.04 -5.84
N LEU A 266 27.85 1.48 -5.25
CA LEU A 266 27.79 1.91 -3.85
C LEU A 266 27.79 0.75 -2.84
N GLY A 267 27.69 -0.50 -3.33
CA GLY A 267 27.56 -1.70 -2.50
C GLY A 267 26.21 -1.75 -1.76
N ILE A 268 25.14 -1.21 -2.35
CA ILE A 268 23.79 -1.28 -1.80
C ILE A 268 23.11 -2.52 -2.36
N ALA A 269 22.96 -3.56 -1.53
CA ALA A 269 22.23 -4.75 -1.90
C ALA A 269 20.73 -4.46 -2.04
N VAL A 270 20.14 -4.88 -3.16
CA VAL A 270 18.70 -4.81 -3.43
C VAL A 270 18.04 -6.15 -3.12
N SER A 271 16.75 -6.13 -2.79
CA SER A 271 15.98 -7.35 -2.53
C SER A 271 15.81 -8.17 -3.81
N GLU A 272 16.09 -9.47 -3.73
CA GLU A 272 15.89 -10.43 -4.83
C GLU A 272 14.41 -10.69 -5.10
N THR A 273 13.58 -10.59 -4.06
CA THR A 273 12.12 -10.67 -4.14
C THR A 273 11.53 -9.31 -3.76
N PRO A 274 11.52 -8.33 -4.69
CA PRO A 274 10.95 -7.01 -4.39
C PRO A 274 9.43 -7.14 -4.26
N GLU A 275 8.94 -7.16 -3.03
CA GLU A 275 7.52 -6.99 -2.76
C GLU A 275 7.12 -5.51 -2.90
N PRO A 276 5.97 -5.20 -3.52
CA PRO A 276 5.48 -3.83 -3.57
C PRO A 276 5.25 -3.29 -2.16
N LYS A 277 5.85 -2.14 -1.82
CA LYS A 277 5.75 -1.53 -0.47
C LYS A 277 4.33 -1.43 0.09
N THR A 278 3.34 -1.19 -0.78
CA THR A 278 1.92 -1.13 -0.40
C THR A 278 1.41 -2.48 0.12
N ARG A 279 1.80 -3.59 -0.50
CA ARG A 279 1.39 -4.93 -0.05
C ARG A 279 1.96 -5.21 1.33
N THR A 280 3.27 -5.03 1.49
CA THR A 280 3.98 -5.23 2.77
C THR A 280 3.34 -4.39 3.89
N ALA A 281 3.02 -3.13 3.62
CA ALA A 281 2.34 -2.27 4.58
C ALA A 281 0.93 -2.77 4.92
N LEU A 282 0.08 -3.04 3.92
CA LEU A 282 -1.31 -3.44 4.15
C LEU A 282 -1.42 -4.76 4.94
N SER A 283 -0.59 -5.75 4.64
CA SER A 283 -0.58 -7.01 5.38
C SER A 283 -0.25 -6.82 6.86
N SER A 284 0.74 -5.96 7.17
CA SER A 284 1.09 -5.59 8.54
C SER A 284 -0.05 -4.82 9.24
N LEU A 285 -0.67 -3.86 8.54
CA LEU A 285 -1.73 -3.02 9.10
C LEU A 285 -3.01 -3.80 9.41
N VAL A 286 -3.42 -4.73 8.54
CA VAL A 286 -4.61 -5.56 8.80
C VAL A 286 -4.36 -6.45 10.01
N ALA A 287 -3.18 -7.08 10.10
CA ALA A 287 -2.83 -7.91 11.24
C ALA A 287 -2.84 -7.14 12.57
N GLU A 288 -2.47 -5.85 12.55
CA GLU A 288 -2.57 -4.96 13.70
C GLU A 288 -4.02 -4.57 14.02
N SER A 289 -4.84 -4.25 13.00
CA SER A 289 -6.23 -3.81 13.19
C SER A 289 -7.17 -4.88 13.77
N LEU A 290 -6.76 -6.14 13.72
CA LEU A 290 -7.50 -7.29 14.25
C LEU A 290 -7.10 -7.66 15.69
N ARG A 291 -6.13 -6.94 16.29
CA ARG A 291 -5.72 -7.13 17.69
C ARG A 291 -6.51 -6.23 18.62
#